data_AF-A0A2G3A150-F1
#
_entry.id   AF-A0A2G3A150-F1
#
_cell.length_a   1.000
_cell.length_b   1.000
_cell.length_c   1.000
_cell.angle_alpha   90.00
_cell.angle_beta   90.00
_cell.angle_gamma   90.00
#
_symmetry.space_group_name_H-M   'P 1'
#
loop_
_entity.id
_entity.type
_entity.pdbx_description
1 polymer ?
#
loop_
_entity_poly.entity_id
_entity_poly.type
_entity_poly.pdbx_seq_one_letter_code
_entity_poly.pdbx_strand_id
1 'polypeptide(L)'
;MQYIMLQVELSKHPHLLLLQVRNSMLKLPGGRVRPGESVRSLSTEGLFSLTYTEIECLRRKLSSNLSAREDDSWEVGECLGMWWRPNFETVIYPFMPPDIKWPKECTKVFLVRLPESRKFIVPKNLKLLAVPLCEVHDNSRYRTTYGPIVAGVPQLLSKFSYNTPDTD
;
A
#
# COMPACT_ATOMS: atom_id res chain seq x y z
N MET A 1 -2.28 7.48 -9.53
CA MET A 1 -2.79 6.63 -8.44
C MET A 1 -1.67 5.70 -8.03
N GLN A 2 -1.18 5.78 -6.81
CA GLN A 2 -0.09 4.95 -6.30
C GLN A 2 -0.59 4.25 -5.03
N TYR A 3 -0.41 2.94 -4.91
CA TYR A 3 -1.08 2.12 -3.89
C TYR A 3 -0.11 1.22 -3.11
N ILE A 4 -0.56 0.79 -1.92
CA ILE A 4 -0.39 -0.50 -1.17
C ILE A 4 0.53 -0.52 0.06
N MET A 5 0.00 -1.02 1.18
CA MET A 5 0.79 -1.45 2.34
C MET A 5 0.78 -2.99 2.42
N LEU A 6 1.96 -3.58 2.57
CA LEU A 6 2.13 -4.99 2.91
C LEU A 6 2.43 -5.05 4.42
N GLN A 7 1.61 -5.76 5.19
CA GLN A 7 1.90 -6.05 6.60
C GLN A 7 2.56 -7.42 6.68
N VAL A 8 3.71 -7.50 7.36
CA VAL A 8 4.31 -8.76 7.80
C VAL A 8 4.38 -8.72 9.31
N GLU A 9 4.14 -9.85 9.95
CA GLU A 9 4.52 -10.04 11.34
C GLU A 9 5.89 -10.70 11.39
N LEU A 10 6.83 -10.05 12.07
CA LEU A 10 8.15 -10.61 12.35
C LEU A 10 8.38 -10.46 13.86
N SER A 11 8.76 -11.53 14.54
CA SER A 11 9.13 -11.50 15.96
C SER A 11 8.07 -10.89 16.91
N LYS A 12 6.79 -11.24 16.73
CA LYS A 12 5.64 -10.81 17.58
C LYS A 12 5.38 -9.28 17.58
N HIS A 13 5.89 -8.57 16.59
CA HIS A 13 5.61 -7.15 16.39
C HIS A 13 5.14 -6.89 14.96
N PRO A 14 4.18 -5.98 14.75
CA PRO A 14 3.72 -5.65 13.41
C PRO A 14 4.79 -4.85 12.66
N HIS A 15 5.16 -5.33 11.47
CA HIS A 15 6.10 -4.68 10.57
C HIS A 15 5.43 -4.28 9.25
N LEU A 16 5.90 -3.18 8.67
CA LEU A 16 5.60 -2.80 7.29
C LEU A 16 6.67 -3.36 6.36
N LEU A 17 6.23 -4.02 5.29
CA LEU A 17 7.11 -4.31 4.18
C LEU A 17 7.24 -3.10 3.27
N LEU A 18 8.46 -2.57 3.16
CA LEU A 18 8.82 -1.39 2.37
C LEU A 18 9.89 -1.73 1.34
N LEU A 19 9.80 -1.10 0.18
CA LEU A 19 10.81 -1.12 -0.87
C LEU A 19 11.74 0.07 -0.70
N GLN A 20 13.01 -0.19 -0.46
CA GLN A 20 14.05 0.84 -0.44
C GLN A 20 14.59 1.09 -1.84
N VAL A 21 14.51 2.34 -2.28
CA VAL A 21 15.03 2.82 -3.56
C VAL A 21 16.30 3.62 -3.31
N ARG A 22 17.41 3.26 -3.98
CA ARG A 22 18.70 3.99 -3.91
C ARG A 22 19.21 4.25 -2.48
N ASN A 23 18.95 3.32 -1.56
CA ASN A 23 19.32 3.37 -0.13
C ASN A 23 18.79 4.58 0.68
N SER A 24 17.90 5.42 0.13
CA SER A 24 17.47 6.66 0.80
C SER A 24 15.96 6.81 0.94
N MET A 25 15.19 6.26 0.00
CA MET A 25 13.74 6.47 -0.05
C MET A 25 13.01 5.16 0.16
N LEU A 26 12.12 5.13 1.15
CA LEU A 26 11.28 3.98 1.42
C LEU A 26 9.92 4.18 0.78
N LYS A 27 9.45 3.17 0.07
CA LYS A 27 8.16 3.19 -0.61
C LYS A 27 7.37 1.95 -0.29
N LEU A 28 6.09 2.16 -0.18
CA LEU A 28 5.08 1.12 -0.28
C LEU A 28 5.22 0.35 -1.61
N PRO A 29 5.21 -1.00 -1.60
CA PRO A 29 5.07 -1.81 -2.81
C PRO A 29 3.88 -1.36 -3.64
N GLY A 30 3.90 -1.55 -4.97
CA GLY A 30 2.74 -1.27 -5.82
C GLY A 30 3.04 -0.48 -7.06
N GLY A 31 2.05 0.28 -7.54
CA GLY A 31 2.24 1.06 -8.75
C GLY A 31 1.01 1.78 -9.25
N ARG A 32 1.13 2.29 -10.48
CA ARG A 32 0.09 3.07 -11.15
C ARG A 32 -0.93 2.20 -11.86
N VAL A 33 -2.21 2.48 -11.60
CA VAL A 33 -3.35 2.00 -12.39
C VAL A 33 -3.19 2.52 -13.82
N ARG A 34 -3.44 1.67 -14.82
CA ARG A 34 -3.35 2.07 -16.22
C ARG A 34 -4.59 2.87 -16.63
N PRO A 35 -4.46 3.84 -17.56
CA PRO A 35 -5.62 4.50 -18.14
C PRO A 35 -6.63 3.48 -18.69
N GLY A 36 -7.91 3.63 -18.34
CA GLY A 36 -8.97 2.71 -18.75
C GLY A 36 -9.22 1.53 -17.81
N GLU A 37 -8.31 1.18 -16.89
CA GLU A 37 -8.60 0.17 -15.86
C GLU A 37 -9.64 0.70 -14.87
N SER A 38 -9.66 2.00 -14.55
CA SER A 38 -10.65 2.57 -13.62
C SER A 38 -12.09 2.67 -14.16
N VAL A 39 -12.30 2.44 -15.47
CA VAL A 39 -13.58 2.72 -16.16
C VAL A 39 -14.23 1.46 -16.75
N ARG A 40 -13.50 0.34 -16.85
CA ARG A 40 -13.93 -0.84 -17.63
C ARG A 40 -14.84 -1.84 -16.91
N SER A 41 -15.21 -1.60 -15.66
CA SER A 41 -16.13 -2.47 -14.93
C SER A 41 -17.55 -1.88 -14.94
N LEU A 42 -18.15 -1.84 -16.13
CA LEU A 42 -19.60 -1.83 -16.27
C LEU A 42 -20.06 -3.29 -16.12
N SER A 43 -20.19 -3.77 -14.88
CA SER A 43 -20.98 -4.96 -14.61
C SER A 43 -22.46 -4.56 -14.61
N THR A 44 -23.31 -5.39 -15.21
CA THR A 44 -24.77 -5.23 -15.32
C THR A 44 -25.46 -5.00 -13.97
N GLU A 45 -24.80 -5.34 -12.86
CA GLU A 45 -25.21 -5.08 -11.48
C GLU A 45 -24.39 -3.88 -10.94
N GLY A 46 -24.93 -2.67 -11.03
CA GLY A 46 -24.25 -1.37 -10.82
C GLY A 46 -23.65 -1.07 -9.43
N LEU A 47 -23.45 -2.08 -8.58
CA LEU A 47 -22.90 -1.93 -7.23
C LEU A 47 -21.61 -2.73 -7.00
N PHE A 48 -21.13 -3.55 -7.95
CA PHE A 48 -19.78 -4.15 -7.90
C PHE A 48 -18.66 -3.15 -8.28
N SER A 49 -18.85 -1.94 -7.74
CA SER A 49 -17.95 -0.97 -7.14
C SER A 49 -16.50 -0.88 -7.64
N LEU A 50 -16.10 0.34 -8.03
CA LEU A 50 -14.75 0.82 -8.37
C LEU A 50 -13.62 0.18 -7.54
N THR A 51 -13.90 -0.17 -6.28
CA THR A 51 -13.00 -0.88 -5.36
C THR A 51 -12.52 -2.23 -5.89
N TYR A 52 -13.36 -3.02 -6.56
CA TYR A 52 -12.99 -4.34 -7.09
C TYR A 52 -11.89 -4.21 -8.16
N THR A 53 -12.03 -3.26 -9.08
CA THR A 53 -11.06 -3.05 -10.15
C THR A 53 -9.72 -2.53 -9.62
N GLU A 54 -9.75 -1.71 -8.56
CA GLU A 54 -8.54 -1.24 -7.89
C GLU A 54 -7.80 -2.38 -7.20
N ILE A 55 -8.53 -3.28 -6.53
CA ILE A 55 -7.99 -4.49 -5.91
C ILE A 55 -7.32 -5.39 -6.95
N GLU A 56 -7.98 -5.66 -8.08
CA GLU A 56 -7.42 -6.49 -9.16
C GLU A 56 -6.15 -5.86 -9.77
N CYS A 57 -6.16 -4.55 -10.01
CA CYS A 57 -4.95 -3.85 -10.45
C CYS A 57 -3.83 -3.99 -9.43
N LEU A 58 -4.16 -3.88 -8.15
CA LEU A 58 -3.22 -4.05 -7.04
C LEU A 58 -2.63 -5.47 -7.03
N ARG A 59 -3.45 -6.53 -7.09
CA ARG A 59 -2.98 -7.92 -7.20
C ARG A 59 -1.97 -8.08 -8.33
N ARG A 60 -2.34 -7.66 -9.54
CA ARG A 60 -1.47 -7.71 -10.72
C ARG A 60 -0.14 -6.97 -10.52
N LYS A 61 -0.16 -5.83 -9.82
CA LYS A 61 1.06 -5.05 -9.52
C LYS A 61 1.94 -5.74 -8.51
N LEU A 62 1.38 -6.36 -7.48
CA LEU A 62 2.17 -7.14 -6.53
C LEU A 62 2.78 -8.35 -7.21
N SER A 63 2.01 -9.12 -7.98
CA SER A 63 2.53 -10.26 -8.72
C SER A 63 3.65 -9.88 -9.68
N SER A 64 3.47 -8.80 -10.45
CA SER A 64 4.47 -8.36 -11.42
C SER A 64 5.75 -7.82 -10.79
N ASN A 65 5.71 -7.32 -9.55
CA ASN A 65 6.87 -6.70 -8.91
C ASN A 65 7.51 -7.55 -7.82
N LEU A 66 6.77 -8.49 -7.24
CA LEU A 66 7.15 -9.23 -6.03
C LEU A 66 6.91 -10.75 -6.09
N SER A 67 6.24 -11.29 -7.11
CA SER A 67 6.01 -12.74 -7.24
C SER A 67 6.77 -13.37 -8.41
N ALA A 68 6.95 -14.69 -8.33
CA ALA A 68 7.18 -15.51 -9.52
C ALA A 68 5.91 -15.54 -10.39
N ARG A 69 6.05 -15.85 -11.69
CA ARG A 69 4.94 -15.87 -12.67
C ARG A 69 3.76 -16.81 -12.31
N GLU A 70 3.89 -17.65 -11.28
CA GLU A 70 2.94 -18.70 -10.92
C GLU A 70 2.25 -18.47 -9.55
N ASP A 71 2.55 -17.38 -8.83
CA ASP A 71 1.94 -17.09 -7.51
C ASP A 71 1.16 -15.76 -7.50
N ASP A 72 -0.12 -15.86 -7.86
CA ASP A 72 -1.09 -14.75 -7.92
C ASP A 72 -2.05 -14.68 -6.71
N SER A 73 -1.74 -15.42 -5.63
CA SER A 73 -2.62 -15.60 -4.47
C SER A 73 -2.68 -14.40 -3.49
N TRP A 74 -2.67 -13.16 -3.98
CA TRP A 74 -2.69 -11.97 -3.13
C TRP A 74 -4.08 -11.73 -2.51
N GLU A 75 -4.17 -11.83 -1.19
CA GLU A 75 -5.37 -11.47 -0.44
C GLU A 75 -5.35 -9.98 -0.08
N VAL A 76 -6.01 -9.18 -0.92
CA VAL A 76 -6.16 -7.74 -0.73
C VAL A 76 -7.46 -7.49 0.03
N GLY A 77 -7.35 -6.83 1.18
CA GLY A 77 -8.46 -6.46 2.05
C GLY A 77 -8.96 -5.04 1.82
N GLU A 78 -9.38 -4.38 2.91
CA GLU A 78 -10.00 -3.06 2.86
C GLU A 78 -9.01 -1.92 2.53
N CYS A 79 -9.56 -0.81 2.04
CA CYS A 79 -8.82 0.45 1.89
C CYS A 79 -8.64 1.10 3.26
N LEU A 80 -7.38 1.28 3.67
CA LEU A 80 -6.99 1.90 4.93
C LEU A 80 -7.07 3.42 4.89
N GLY A 81 -6.71 4.04 3.76
CA GLY A 81 -6.65 5.49 3.67
C GLY A 81 -6.42 6.01 2.27
N MET A 82 -6.72 7.29 2.08
CA MET A 82 -6.63 7.98 0.80
C MET A 82 -5.91 9.31 0.94
N TRP A 83 -5.08 9.63 -0.06
CA TRP A 83 -4.38 10.90 -0.17
C TRP A 83 -4.56 11.50 -1.55
N TRP A 84 -4.81 12.79 -1.60
CA TRP A 84 -5.07 13.52 -2.83
C TRP A 84 -3.96 14.53 -3.09
N ARG A 85 -3.46 14.51 -4.33
CA ARG A 85 -2.57 15.53 -4.87
C ARG A 85 -3.40 16.44 -5.78
N PRO A 86 -3.67 17.69 -5.38
CA PRO A 86 -4.54 18.57 -6.15
C PRO A 86 -3.87 19.09 -7.44
N ASN A 87 -2.55 19.34 -7.39
CA ASN A 87 -1.77 19.99 -8.43
C ASN A 87 -0.51 19.16 -8.82
N PHE A 88 0.29 19.62 -9.77
CA PHE A 88 1.57 18.96 -10.14
C PHE A 88 2.73 19.28 -9.18
N GLU A 89 2.41 19.43 -7.89
CA GLU A 89 3.35 19.75 -6.81
C GLU A 89 3.51 18.58 -5.84
N THR A 90 4.46 18.65 -4.91
CA THR A 90 4.77 17.56 -3.96
C THR A 90 3.78 17.41 -2.81
N VAL A 91 2.95 18.43 -2.55
CA VAL A 91 1.98 18.44 -1.45
C VAL A 91 0.86 17.42 -1.68
N ILE A 92 0.51 16.68 -0.63
CA ILE A 92 -0.60 15.74 -0.60
C ILE A 92 -1.45 15.95 0.65
N TYR A 93 -2.73 15.65 0.55
CA TYR A 93 -3.71 15.83 1.63
C TYR A 93 -4.41 14.50 1.94
N PRO A 94 -4.64 14.16 3.22
CA PRO A 94 -5.43 12.98 3.60
C PRO A 94 -6.96 13.21 3.48
N PHE A 95 -7.37 14.25 2.74
CA PHE A 95 -8.74 14.59 2.39
C PHE A 95 -8.75 15.26 1.01
N MET A 96 -9.91 15.29 0.34
CA MET A 96 -10.07 16.08 -0.88
C MET A 96 -10.20 17.57 -0.52
N PRO A 97 -9.29 18.47 -0.95
CA PRO A 97 -9.40 19.88 -0.62
C PRO A 97 -10.70 20.49 -1.19
N PRO A 98 -11.41 21.39 -0.47
CA PRO A 98 -12.74 21.87 -0.85
C PRO A 98 -12.83 22.50 -2.24
N ASP A 99 -11.81 23.27 -2.64
CA ASP A 99 -11.81 24.02 -3.91
C ASP A 99 -11.33 23.19 -5.11
N ILE A 100 -11.00 21.91 -4.89
CA ILE A 100 -10.39 21.04 -5.91
C ILE A 100 -11.41 20.05 -6.43
N LYS A 101 -11.92 20.32 -7.63
CA LYS A 101 -12.83 19.42 -8.35
C LYS A 101 -12.11 18.25 -9.03
N TRP A 102 -10.85 18.45 -9.45
CA TRP A 102 -10.12 17.50 -10.31
C TRP A 102 -8.68 17.27 -9.82
N PRO A 103 -8.48 16.42 -8.79
CA PRO A 103 -7.15 16.12 -8.29
C PRO A 103 -6.30 15.43 -9.37
N LYS A 104 -5.00 15.75 -9.43
CA LYS A 104 -4.05 15.12 -10.37
C LYS A 104 -3.69 13.70 -9.97
N GLU A 105 -3.76 13.39 -8.68
CA GLU A 105 -3.49 12.05 -8.17
C GLU A 105 -4.35 11.72 -6.96
N CYS A 106 -4.83 10.47 -6.90
CA CYS A 106 -5.40 9.87 -5.70
C CYS A 106 -4.57 8.63 -5.35
N THR A 107 -4.01 8.59 -4.15
CA THR A 107 -3.25 7.46 -3.60
C THR A 107 -4.14 6.78 -2.58
N LYS A 108 -4.36 5.47 -2.72
CA LYS A 108 -5.12 4.62 -1.81
C LYS A 108 -4.22 3.56 -1.20
N VAL A 109 -4.24 3.41 0.10
CA VAL A 109 -3.50 2.35 0.78
C VAL A 109 -4.47 1.25 1.14
N PHE A 110 -4.14 0.01 0.78
CA PHE A 110 -4.94 -1.18 1.09
C PHE A 110 -4.16 -2.07 2.05
N LEU A 111 -4.88 -2.78 2.90
CA LEU A 111 -4.34 -3.87 3.69
C LEU A 111 -4.19 -5.11 2.81
N VAL A 112 -3.02 -5.74 2.83
CA VAL A 112 -2.79 -7.01 2.13
C VAL A 112 -2.40 -8.06 3.17
N ARG A 113 -3.17 -9.13 3.23
CA ARG A 113 -2.88 -10.28 4.10
C ARG A 113 -1.92 -11.21 3.37
N LEU A 114 -0.92 -11.67 4.11
CA LEU A 114 0.05 -12.63 3.63
C LEU A 114 -0.25 -14.00 4.22
N PRO A 115 0.00 -15.08 3.45
CA PRO A 115 -0.01 -16.42 4.02
C PRO A 115 1.16 -16.57 5.02
N GLU A 116 1.14 -17.65 5.80
CA GLU A 116 2.17 -17.98 6.79
C GLU A 116 3.59 -17.94 6.20
N SER A 117 3.74 -18.37 4.95
CA SER A 117 4.99 -18.28 4.21
C SER A 117 4.76 -17.82 2.79
N ARG A 118 5.51 -16.79 2.37
CA ARG A 118 5.54 -16.31 0.98
C ARG A 118 6.97 -15.98 0.57
N LYS A 119 7.33 -16.37 -0.66
CA LYS A 119 8.59 -15.97 -1.29
C LYS A 119 8.38 -14.69 -2.09
N PHE A 120 9.25 -13.70 -1.88
CA PHE A 120 9.24 -12.45 -2.65
C PHE A 120 10.41 -12.43 -3.64
N ILE A 121 10.13 -12.06 -4.89
CA ILE A 121 11.15 -11.75 -5.89
C ILE A 121 11.33 -10.24 -5.96
N VAL A 122 12.49 -9.75 -5.50
CA VAL A 122 12.76 -8.32 -5.43
C VAL A 122 13.68 -7.89 -6.58
N PRO A 123 13.34 -6.85 -7.36
CA PRO A 123 14.22 -6.31 -8.39
C PRO A 123 15.58 -5.90 -7.82
N LYS A 124 16.67 -6.13 -8.57
CA LYS A 124 18.06 -5.88 -8.10
C LYS A 124 18.34 -4.46 -7.62
N ASN A 125 17.61 -3.47 -8.12
CA ASN A 125 17.75 -2.06 -7.75
C ASN A 125 16.95 -1.67 -6.51
N LEU A 126 16.26 -2.62 -5.87
CA LEU A 126 15.42 -2.45 -4.70
C LEU A 126 15.85 -3.41 -3.59
N LYS A 127 15.56 -3.02 -2.34
CA LYS A 127 15.61 -3.92 -1.19
C LYS A 127 14.23 -3.98 -0.56
N LEU A 128 13.78 -5.18 -0.21
CA LEU A 128 12.57 -5.36 0.58
C LEU A 128 12.97 -5.40 2.05
N LEU A 129 12.42 -4.48 2.84
CA LEU A 129 12.70 -4.33 4.26
C LEU A 129 11.43 -4.56 5.07
N ALA A 130 11.53 -5.28 6.18
CA ALA A 130 10.50 -5.32 7.20
C ALA A 130 10.84 -4.27 8.26
N VAL A 131 10.03 -3.22 8.36
CA VAL A 131 10.25 -2.08 9.26
C VAL A 131 9.20 -2.11 10.38
N PRO A 132 9.58 -2.14 11.66
CA PRO A 132 8.63 -2.16 12.77
C PRO A 132 7.67 -0.96 12.74
N LEU A 133 6.40 -1.15 13.09
CA LEU A 133 5.44 -0.04 13.14
C LEU A 133 5.83 1.05 14.15
N CYS A 134 6.44 0.68 15.27
CA CYS A 134 6.95 1.64 16.25
C CYS A 134 8.04 2.54 15.62
N GLU A 135 8.95 1.96 14.84
CA GLU A 135 9.96 2.73 14.12
C GLU A 135 9.30 3.70 13.14
N VAL A 136 8.29 3.28 12.39
CA VAL A 136 7.58 4.17 11.45
C VAL A 136 6.84 5.31 12.19
N HIS A 137 6.30 5.03 13.38
CA HIS A 137 5.55 5.99 14.19
C HIS A 137 6.45 7.02 14.88
N ASP A 138 7.48 6.57 15.60
CA ASP A 138 8.35 7.42 16.43
C ASP A 138 9.23 8.33 15.57
N ASN A 139 9.52 7.91 14.34
CA ASN A 139 10.39 8.61 13.40
C ASN A 139 9.67 9.70 12.58
N SER A 140 8.82 10.50 13.22
CA SER A 140 8.23 11.72 12.62
C SER A 140 9.29 12.70 12.07
N ARG A 141 10.51 12.68 12.61
CA ARG A 141 11.69 13.42 12.09
C ARG A 141 12.17 12.94 10.72
N TYR A 142 11.91 11.68 10.34
CA TYR A 142 12.29 11.09 9.06
C TYR A 142 11.13 11.08 8.06
N ARG A 143 10.22 12.05 8.15
CA ARG A 143 9.20 12.29 7.10
C ARG A 143 9.84 12.40 5.70
N THR A 144 11.10 12.84 5.61
CA THR A 144 11.90 12.85 4.37
C THR A 144 12.19 11.44 3.82
N THR A 145 12.38 10.45 4.69
CA THR A 145 12.70 9.04 4.32
C THR A 145 11.45 8.24 3.98
N TYR A 146 10.42 8.33 4.83
CA TYR A 146 9.17 7.57 4.70
C TYR A 146 8.12 8.25 3.82
N GLY A 147 8.16 9.57 3.74
CA GLY A 147 7.10 10.36 3.14
C GLY A 147 5.82 10.39 3.98
N PRO A 148 4.91 11.33 3.67
CA PRO A 148 3.67 11.55 4.43
C PRO A 148 2.68 10.38 4.41
N ILE A 149 2.72 9.50 3.39
CA ILE A 149 1.79 8.36 3.30
C ILE A 149 2.22 7.27 4.27
N VAL A 150 3.47 6.82 4.20
CA VAL A 150 3.99 5.73 5.04
C VAL A 150 3.97 6.13 6.50
N ALA A 151 4.34 7.37 6.82
CA ALA A 151 4.31 7.88 8.19
C ALA A 151 2.89 7.93 8.81
N GLY A 152 1.83 7.94 8.00
CA GLY A 152 0.44 7.90 8.48
C GLY A 152 -0.12 6.49 8.64
N VAL A 153 0.59 5.46 8.16
CA VAL A 153 0.13 4.07 8.21
C VAL A 153 -0.07 3.55 9.64
N PRO A 154 0.83 3.81 10.62
CA PRO A 154 0.64 3.31 11.99
C PRO A 154 -0.71 3.70 12.59
N GLN A 155 -1.15 4.95 12.36
CA GLN A 155 -2.44 5.44 12.84
C GLN A 155 -3.62 4.74 12.15
N LEU A 156 -3.51 4.42 10.86
CA LEU A 156 -4.58 3.72 10.12
C LEU A 156 -4.73 2.26 10.57
N LEU A 157 -3.66 1.66 11.08
CA LEU A 157 -3.66 0.29 11.56
C LEU A 157 -4.07 0.15 13.02
N SER A 158 -4.20 1.25 13.77
CA SER A 158 -4.49 1.20 15.21
C SER A 158 -5.85 0.57 15.54
N LYS A 159 -6.75 0.45 14.55
CA LYS A 159 -8.07 -0.18 14.68
C LYS A 159 -8.06 -1.70 14.52
N PHE A 160 -6.95 -2.29 14.10
CA PHE A 160 -6.84 -3.74 13.89
C PHE A 160 -6.22 -4.42 15.10
N SER A 161 -6.79 -5.55 15.48
CA SER A 161 -6.15 -6.49 16.41
C SER A 161 -5.15 -7.36 15.66
N TYR A 162 -3.96 -7.52 16.21
CA TYR A 162 -2.95 -8.44 15.69
C TYR A 162 -3.11 -9.78 16.41
N ASN A 163 -3.43 -10.83 15.67
CA ASN A 163 -3.49 -12.18 16.23
C ASN A 163 -2.06 -12.68 16.40
N THR A 164 -1.50 -12.57 17.60
CA THR A 164 -0.28 -13.30 17.94
C THR A 164 -0.64 -14.77 18.06
N PRO A 165 -0.06 -15.69 17.26
CA PRO A 165 -0.25 -17.11 17.50
C PRO A 165 0.27 -17.41 18.92
N ASP A 166 -0.64 -17.83 19.79
CA ASP A 166 -0.30 -18.34 21.10
C ASP A 166 0.57 -19.58 20.90
N THR A 167 1.83 -19.51 21.34
CA THR A 167 2.67 -20.70 21.50
C THR A 167 2.33 -21.30 22.86
N ASP A 168 1.75 -22.50 22.85
CA ASP A 168 1.83 -23.45 23.97
C ASP A 168 3.29 -23.69 24.40
#